data_AF-A0A8H8R2S9-F1
#
_entry.id   AF-A0A8H8R2S9-F1
#
_cell.length_a   1.000
_cell.length_b   1.000
_cell.length_c   1.000
_cell.angle_alpha   90.00
_cell.angle_beta   90.00
_cell.angle_gamma   90.00
#
_symmetry.space_group_name_H-M   'P 1'
#
loop_
_entity.id
_entity.type
_entity.pdbx_description
1 polymer ?
#
loop_
_entity_poly.entity_id
_entity_poly.type
_entity_poly.pdbx_seq_one_letter_code
_entity_poly.pdbx_strand_id
1 'polypeptide(L)'
;MTGTTNATYQDPMVTYINYITSKGAYAIVDPHNFGRYYGNIITDYTGFQTFWTTLAGIFKSNANVIFDCNNEPHDMGSASVPLLMQACIDGVRAAGATSQYIFVEGTSYSGAWTWVSAGNTDLSSLTDPQNKLVYEMHQYLDSDGSGTSADCVSTTIGSERLAAATAWLKSNNKTGIIGEFAGGANDQCNSAVTDMMTYMTDNTDVWLGALWWGGGPWWGDYIYSMEPPSGVSYTDTLPLILNIV
;
A
#
# COMPACT_ATOMS: atom_id res chain seq x y z
N MET A 1 -11.25 -16.47 -10.72
CA MET A 1 -11.62 -15.16 -10.14
C MET A 1 -12.56 -14.38 -11.08
N THR A 2 -13.45 -15.07 -11.81
CA THR A 2 -14.23 -14.50 -12.93
C THR A 2 -15.74 -14.45 -12.66
N GLY A 3 -16.15 -14.66 -11.41
CA GLY A 3 -17.54 -14.68 -11.00
C GLY A 3 -18.14 -13.28 -10.85
N THR A 4 -19.44 -13.22 -10.59
CA THR A 4 -20.12 -11.97 -10.23
C THR A 4 -19.78 -11.55 -8.81
N THR A 5 -19.94 -10.27 -8.51
CA THR A 5 -19.79 -9.74 -7.15
C THR A 5 -20.91 -10.23 -6.22
N ASN A 6 -20.63 -10.28 -4.92
CA ASN A 6 -21.64 -10.51 -3.90
C ASN A 6 -22.16 -9.15 -3.41
N ALA A 7 -23.41 -8.83 -3.74
CA ALA A 7 -24.03 -7.54 -3.38
C ALA A 7 -23.99 -7.25 -1.87
N THR A 8 -24.12 -8.28 -1.02
CA THR A 8 -24.09 -8.13 0.44
C THR A 8 -22.75 -7.60 0.95
N TYR A 9 -21.66 -7.89 0.25
CA TYR A 9 -20.33 -7.38 0.57
C TYR A 9 -20.01 -6.10 -0.22
N GLN A 10 -20.40 -6.06 -1.50
CA GLN A 10 -20.12 -4.95 -2.39
C GLN A 10 -20.80 -3.65 -1.93
N ASP A 11 -22.07 -3.69 -1.55
CA ASP A 11 -22.85 -2.47 -1.32
C ASP A 11 -22.35 -1.67 -0.11
N PRO A 12 -22.00 -2.30 1.04
CA PRO A 12 -21.32 -1.60 2.13
C PRO A 12 -19.95 -1.03 1.73
N MET A 13 -19.14 -1.79 0.99
CA MET A 13 -17.84 -1.33 0.51
C MET A 13 -17.97 -0.07 -0.36
N VAL A 14 -18.92 -0.08 -1.31
CA VAL A 14 -19.25 1.09 -2.15
C VAL A 14 -19.69 2.27 -1.30
N THR A 15 -20.48 2.02 -0.25
CA THR A 15 -20.95 3.06 0.67
C THR A 15 -19.78 3.73 1.40
N TYR A 16 -18.84 2.95 1.94
CA TYR A 16 -17.67 3.50 2.65
C TYR A 16 -16.71 4.25 1.72
N ILE A 17 -16.40 3.68 0.55
CA ILE A 17 -15.55 4.34 -0.46
C ILE A 17 -16.18 5.66 -0.89
N ASN A 18 -17.47 5.67 -1.22
CA ASN A 18 -18.16 6.90 -1.61
C ASN A 18 -18.24 7.92 -0.49
N TYR A 19 -18.39 7.48 0.77
CA TYR A 19 -18.34 8.37 1.91
C TYR A 19 -16.98 9.08 1.98
N ILE A 20 -15.87 8.33 1.93
CA ILE A 20 -14.50 8.89 1.93
C ILE A 20 -14.33 9.89 0.79
N THR A 21 -14.65 9.50 -0.44
CA THR A 21 -14.45 10.37 -1.61
C THR A 21 -15.38 11.58 -1.62
N SER A 22 -16.58 11.49 -1.03
CA SER A 22 -17.50 12.64 -0.89
C SER A 22 -16.96 13.72 0.05
N LYS A 23 -16.01 13.39 0.92
CA LYS A 23 -15.30 14.34 1.78
C LYS A 23 -14.07 14.95 1.11
N GLY A 24 -13.80 14.61 -0.15
CA GLY A 24 -12.65 15.11 -0.90
C GLY A 24 -11.35 14.33 -0.68
N ALA A 25 -11.36 13.28 0.16
CA ALA A 25 -10.23 12.39 0.34
C ALA A 25 -10.14 11.34 -0.78
N TYR A 26 -8.97 10.71 -0.90
CA TYR A 26 -8.80 9.51 -1.72
C TYR A 26 -9.21 8.26 -0.95
N ALA A 27 -9.77 7.27 -1.64
CA ALA A 27 -10.09 5.96 -1.08
C ALA A 27 -9.35 4.88 -1.87
N ILE A 28 -8.50 4.11 -1.19
CA ILE A 28 -7.75 3.01 -1.79
C ILE A 28 -8.59 1.74 -1.68
N VAL A 29 -8.75 1.04 -2.80
CA VAL A 29 -9.39 -0.27 -2.86
C VAL A 29 -8.30 -1.32 -2.92
N ASP A 30 -8.02 -1.92 -1.77
CA ASP A 30 -7.02 -2.97 -1.57
C ASP A 30 -7.70 -4.35 -1.42
N PRO A 31 -7.51 -5.27 -2.40
CA PRO A 31 -7.72 -6.70 -2.19
C PRO A 31 -6.59 -7.28 -1.32
N HIS A 32 -6.81 -7.25 0.00
CA HIS A 32 -5.84 -7.64 1.02
C HIS A 32 -5.55 -9.15 1.05
N ASN A 33 -4.81 -9.65 0.06
CA ASN A 33 -4.84 -11.06 -0.35
C ASN A 33 -3.48 -11.76 -0.50
N PHE A 34 -2.34 -11.08 -0.34
CA PHE A 34 -1.01 -11.69 -0.33
C PHE A 34 -0.66 -12.43 -1.64
N GLY A 35 -1.17 -11.97 -2.78
CA GLY A 35 -1.06 -12.65 -4.08
C GLY A 35 -1.80 -13.99 -4.15
N ARG A 36 -2.77 -14.23 -3.26
CA ARG A 36 -3.46 -15.52 -3.10
C ARG A 36 -4.98 -15.38 -3.17
N TYR A 37 -5.64 -16.39 -3.72
CA TYR A 37 -7.10 -16.51 -3.74
C TYR A 37 -7.52 -17.89 -3.21
N TYR A 38 -8.38 -17.91 -2.18
CA TYR A 38 -8.66 -19.11 -1.38
C TYR A 38 -7.40 -19.84 -0.91
N GLY A 39 -6.39 -19.07 -0.46
CA GLY A 39 -5.11 -19.58 0.03
C GLY A 39 -4.13 -20.08 -1.04
N ASN A 40 -4.53 -20.13 -2.31
CA ASN A 40 -3.67 -20.57 -3.42
C ASN A 40 -3.04 -19.37 -4.11
N ILE A 41 -1.76 -19.48 -4.48
CA ILE A 41 -1.06 -18.47 -5.28
C ILE A 41 -1.82 -18.23 -6.59
N ILE A 42 -2.03 -16.96 -6.92
CA ILE A 42 -2.68 -16.56 -8.17
C ILE A 42 -1.71 -16.78 -9.33
N THR A 43 -1.98 -17.81 -10.13
CA THR A 43 -1.23 -18.12 -11.38
C THR A 43 -2.06 -17.87 -12.64
N ASP A 44 -3.37 -17.64 -12.50
CA ASP A 44 -4.29 -17.29 -13.59
C ASP A 44 -4.37 -15.76 -13.75
N TYR A 45 -3.38 -15.18 -14.42
CA TYR A 45 -3.32 -13.72 -14.63
C TYR A 45 -4.49 -13.19 -15.47
N THR A 46 -5.02 -13.97 -16.43
CA THR A 46 -6.22 -13.60 -17.19
C THR A 46 -7.46 -13.52 -16.30
N GLY A 47 -7.61 -14.49 -15.38
CA GLY A 47 -8.64 -14.45 -14.36
C GLY A 47 -8.49 -13.26 -13.41
N PHE A 48 -7.26 -12.89 -13.08
CA PHE A 48 -6.96 -11.72 -12.24
C PHE A 48 -7.28 -10.40 -12.96
N GLN A 49 -6.94 -10.28 -14.24
CA GLN A 49 -7.35 -9.16 -15.08
C GLN A 49 -8.87 -9.02 -15.16
N THR A 50 -9.59 -10.16 -15.27
CA THR A 50 -11.06 -10.17 -15.29
C THR A 50 -11.66 -9.73 -13.95
N PHE A 51 -11.05 -10.16 -12.84
CA PHE A 51 -11.39 -9.67 -11.49
C PHE A 51 -11.24 -8.14 -11.43
N TRP A 52 -10.10 -7.62 -11.87
CA TRP A 52 -9.84 -6.17 -11.87
C TRP A 52 -10.76 -5.39 -12.79
N THR A 53 -11.11 -5.95 -13.94
CA THR A 53 -12.10 -5.35 -14.85
C THR A 53 -13.46 -5.21 -14.17
N THR A 54 -13.86 -6.23 -13.41
CA THR A 54 -15.12 -6.25 -12.68
C THR A 54 -15.11 -5.25 -11.52
N LEU A 55 -14.08 -5.29 -10.67
CA LEU A 55 -13.96 -4.43 -9.49
C LEU A 55 -13.80 -2.95 -9.88
N ALA A 56 -12.90 -2.64 -10.80
CA ALA A 56 -12.69 -1.26 -11.26
C ALA A 56 -13.93 -0.69 -11.98
N GLY A 57 -14.71 -1.55 -12.64
CA GLY A 57 -15.97 -1.15 -13.29
C GLY A 57 -16.99 -0.53 -12.34
N ILE A 58 -16.96 -0.88 -11.06
CA ILE A 58 -17.82 -0.31 -10.00
C ILE A 58 -17.46 1.16 -9.73
N PHE A 59 -16.17 1.49 -9.78
CA PHE A 59 -15.63 2.80 -9.35
C PHE A 59 -15.09 3.67 -10.48
N LYS A 60 -15.20 3.23 -11.74
CA LYS A 60 -14.54 3.87 -12.89
C LYS A 60 -14.79 5.37 -13.05
N SER A 61 -15.93 5.89 -12.60
CA SER A 61 -16.27 7.33 -12.67
C SER A 61 -15.89 8.13 -11.43
N ASN A 62 -15.36 7.49 -10.39
CA ASN A 62 -14.91 8.15 -9.17
C ASN A 62 -13.39 8.38 -9.23
N ALA A 63 -12.98 9.61 -9.59
CA ALA A 63 -11.57 9.96 -9.78
C ALA A 63 -10.74 9.96 -8.48
N ASN A 64 -11.40 9.98 -7.30
CA ASN A 64 -10.74 9.91 -6.00
C ASN A 64 -10.57 8.47 -5.50
N VAL A 65 -10.96 7.47 -6.28
CA VAL A 65 -10.60 6.08 -6.01
C VAL A 65 -9.18 5.82 -6.50
N ILE A 66 -8.42 5.06 -5.72
CA ILE A 66 -7.13 4.48 -6.07
C ILE A 66 -7.31 2.97 -6.04
N PHE A 67 -6.73 2.28 -7.02
CA PHE A 67 -6.75 0.82 -7.05
C PHE A 67 -5.40 0.28 -6.64
N ASP A 68 -5.34 -0.45 -5.54
CA ASP A 68 -4.16 -1.21 -5.15
C ASP A 68 -4.33 -2.63 -5.68
N CYS A 69 -3.36 -3.09 -6.48
CA CYS A 69 -3.44 -4.35 -7.19
C CYS A 69 -3.55 -5.56 -6.26
N ASN A 70 -2.76 -5.64 -5.18
CA ASN A 70 -2.85 -6.70 -4.19
C ASN A 70 -1.86 -6.45 -3.05
N ASN A 71 -2.37 -6.44 -1.82
CA ASN A 71 -1.55 -6.44 -0.62
C ASN A 71 -0.45 -7.50 -0.63
N GLU A 72 0.80 -7.08 -0.47
CA GLU A 72 1.95 -7.87 -0.03
C GLU A 72 2.14 -9.27 -0.66
N PRO A 73 2.33 -9.39 -1.99
CA PRO A 73 2.76 -10.66 -2.57
C PRO A 73 4.03 -11.21 -1.87
N HIS A 74 4.00 -12.48 -1.48
CA HIS A 74 5.15 -13.13 -0.84
C HIS A 74 5.17 -14.63 -1.13
N ASP A 75 6.36 -15.25 -1.08
CA ASP A 75 6.54 -16.70 -1.28
C ASP A 75 5.81 -17.24 -2.53
N MET A 76 5.90 -16.49 -3.63
CA MET A 76 5.10 -16.71 -4.85
C MET A 76 5.58 -17.90 -5.71
N GLY A 77 6.65 -18.58 -5.29
CA GLY A 77 7.24 -19.69 -6.03
C GLY A 77 7.65 -19.27 -7.45
N SER A 78 7.11 -19.95 -8.47
CA SER A 78 7.36 -19.61 -9.88
C SER A 78 6.39 -18.59 -10.46
N ALA A 79 5.42 -18.08 -9.67
CA ALA A 79 4.51 -17.03 -10.14
C ALA A 79 5.26 -15.70 -10.25
N SER A 80 4.90 -14.91 -11.25
CA SER A 80 5.54 -13.64 -11.57
C SER A 80 4.70 -12.50 -11.03
N VAL A 81 5.23 -11.81 -10.01
CA VAL A 81 4.60 -10.60 -9.47
C VAL A 81 4.48 -9.50 -10.52
N PRO A 82 5.48 -9.22 -11.39
CA PRO A 82 5.30 -8.26 -12.49
C PRO A 82 4.14 -8.59 -13.43
N LEU A 83 3.94 -9.86 -13.80
CA LEU A 83 2.78 -10.24 -14.63
C LEU A 83 1.45 -10.11 -13.89
N LEU A 84 1.42 -10.40 -12.58
CA LEU A 84 0.24 -10.20 -11.75
C LEU A 84 -0.14 -8.70 -11.68
N MET A 85 0.84 -7.83 -11.46
CA MET A 85 0.63 -6.37 -11.40
C MET A 85 0.22 -5.80 -12.76
N GLN A 86 0.84 -6.24 -13.86
CA GLN A 86 0.42 -5.81 -15.21
C GLN A 86 -1.01 -6.25 -15.54
N ALA A 87 -1.41 -7.48 -15.13
CA ALA A 87 -2.78 -7.95 -15.32
C ALA A 87 -3.82 -7.11 -14.55
N CYS A 88 -3.48 -6.64 -13.36
CA CYS A 88 -4.28 -5.66 -12.62
C CYS A 88 -4.42 -4.34 -13.40
N ILE A 89 -3.30 -3.76 -13.82
CA ILE A 89 -3.28 -2.49 -14.58
C ILE A 89 -4.16 -2.60 -15.83
N ASP A 90 -3.95 -3.66 -16.62
CA ASP A 90 -4.69 -3.90 -17.85
C ASP A 90 -6.20 -4.06 -17.58
N GLY A 91 -6.55 -4.75 -16.48
CA GLY A 91 -7.95 -4.95 -16.08
C GLY A 91 -8.63 -3.65 -15.65
N VAL A 92 -7.97 -2.86 -14.81
CA VAL A 92 -8.46 -1.54 -14.37
C VAL A 92 -8.71 -0.64 -15.59
N ARG A 93 -7.73 -0.54 -16.50
CA ARG A 93 -7.86 0.31 -17.69
C ARG A 93 -8.90 -0.23 -18.67
N ALA A 94 -9.02 -1.55 -18.84
CA ALA A 94 -10.06 -2.18 -19.66
C ALA A 94 -11.49 -1.90 -19.16
N ALA A 95 -11.67 -1.69 -17.85
CA ALA A 95 -12.97 -1.29 -17.28
C ALA A 95 -13.40 0.15 -17.63
N GLY A 96 -12.49 0.95 -18.20
CA GLY A 96 -12.67 2.38 -18.47
C GLY A 96 -12.35 3.28 -17.27
N ALA A 97 -11.68 2.77 -16.25
CA ALA A 97 -11.20 3.55 -15.11
C ALA A 97 -9.85 4.21 -15.45
N THR A 98 -9.91 5.39 -16.08
CA THR A 98 -8.73 6.07 -16.66
C THR A 98 -8.21 7.27 -15.85
N SER A 99 -9.00 7.79 -14.91
CA SER A 99 -8.59 8.94 -14.09
C SER A 99 -7.79 8.53 -12.85
N GLN A 100 -7.97 7.31 -12.37
CA GLN A 100 -7.49 6.82 -11.08
C GLN A 100 -6.00 6.48 -11.12
N TYR A 101 -5.32 6.68 -9.99
CA TYR A 101 -4.02 6.06 -9.72
C TYR A 101 -4.17 4.55 -9.54
N ILE A 102 -3.09 3.82 -9.86
CA ILE A 102 -2.96 2.40 -9.59
C ILE A 102 -1.70 2.20 -8.76
N PHE A 103 -1.87 1.62 -7.58
CA PHE A 103 -0.78 1.21 -6.73
C PHE A 103 -0.37 -0.22 -7.09
N VAL A 104 0.93 -0.42 -7.23
CA VAL A 104 1.53 -1.71 -7.57
C VAL A 104 2.52 -2.10 -6.49
N GLU A 105 2.44 -3.36 -6.08
CA GLU A 105 3.25 -3.92 -5.01
C GLU A 105 4.23 -4.97 -5.51
N GLY A 106 5.29 -5.18 -4.73
CA GLY A 106 6.35 -6.14 -5.00
C GLY A 106 6.23 -7.44 -4.24
N THR A 107 7.15 -8.38 -4.54
CA THR A 107 7.35 -9.56 -3.69
C THR A 107 8.00 -9.16 -2.36
N SER A 108 8.11 -10.13 -1.43
CA SER A 108 8.68 -9.94 -0.09
C SER A 108 7.90 -8.89 0.69
N TYR A 109 6.57 -9.05 0.69
CA TYR A 109 5.63 -8.21 1.41
C TYR A 109 5.74 -6.72 1.00
N SER A 110 6.11 -6.48 -0.27
CA SER A 110 6.37 -5.14 -0.80
C SER A 110 7.31 -4.29 0.08
N GLY A 111 8.20 -4.91 0.87
CA GLY A 111 8.98 -4.20 1.88
C GLY A 111 10.01 -3.26 1.26
N ALA A 112 10.01 -1.97 1.66
CA ALA A 112 10.93 -0.97 1.09
C ALA A 112 12.42 -1.33 1.35
N TRP A 113 12.76 -1.78 2.55
CA TRP A 113 14.10 -2.23 2.94
C TRP A 113 14.63 -3.41 2.12
N THR A 114 13.74 -4.22 1.56
CA THR A 114 14.06 -5.39 0.75
C THR A 114 13.79 -5.17 -0.73
N TRP A 115 13.27 -4.02 -1.14
CA TRP A 115 12.76 -3.81 -2.50
C TRP A 115 13.77 -4.24 -3.58
N VAL A 116 14.98 -3.70 -3.51
CA VAL A 116 16.04 -4.01 -4.47
C VAL A 116 16.57 -5.43 -4.30
N SER A 117 16.81 -5.88 -3.07
CA SER A 117 17.42 -7.19 -2.78
C SER A 117 16.48 -8.37 -3.06
N ALA A 118 15.17 -8.16 -3.01
CA ALA A 118 14.13 -9.12 -3.33
C ALA A 118 13.88 -9.28 -4.84
N GLY A 119 14.51 -8.45 -5.67
CA GLY A 119 14.32 -8.50 -7.12
C GLY A 119 13.08 -7.75 -7.63
N ASN A 120 12.50 -6.84 -6.84
CA ASN A 120 11.40 -5.99 -7.30
C ASN A 120 11.82 -4.97 -8.38
N THR A 121 13.11 -4.96 -8.76
CA THR A 121 13.64 -4.09 -9.83
C THR A 121 12.95 -4.30 -11.18
N ASP A 122 12.45 -5.51 -11.44
CA ASP A 122 11.75 -5.85 -12.68
C ASP A 122 10.39 -5.14 -12.81
N LEU A 123 9.81 -4.68 -11.70
CA LEU A 123 8.56 -3.90 -11.71
C LEU A 123 8.73 -2.55 -12.41
N SER A 124 9.96 -2.05 -12.60
CA SER A 124 10.23 -0.84 -13.39
C SER A 124 9.71 -0.92 -14.84
N SER A 125 9.51 -2.14 -15.35
CA SER A 125 8.99 -2.43 -16.69
C SER A 125 7.47 -2.34 -16.83
N LEU A 126 6.73 -2.20 -15.73
CA LEU A 126 5.27 -2.06 -15.75
C LEU A 126 4.86 -0.83 -16.55
N THR A 127 3.76 -0.96 -17.30
CA THR A 127 3.25 0.10 -18.18
C THR A 127 1.79 0.41 -17.87
N ASP A 128 1.49 1.70 -17.84
CA ASP A 128 0.12 2.21 -17.73
C ASP A 128 -0.09 3.27 -18.82
N PRO A 129 -1.07 3.10 -19.73
CA PRO A 129 -1.36 4.11 -20.75
C PRO A 129 -1.76 5.48 -20.17
N GLN A 130 -2.17 5.56 -18.90
CA GLN A 130 -2.53 6.80 -18.22
C GLN A 130 -1.39 7.44 -17.43
N ASN A 131 -0.24 6.77 -17.35
CA ASN A 131 0.94 7.19 -16.59
C ASN A 131 0.62 7.59 -15.13
N LYS A 132 -0.14 6.74 -14.41
CA LYS A 132 -0.54 6.94 -13.01
C LYS A 132 -0.18 5.75 -12.11
N LEU A 133 0.93 5.09 -12.40
CA LEU A 133 1.47 4.06 -11.51
C LEU A 133 2.19 4.70 -10.32
N VAL A 134 1.95 4.15 -9.13
CA VAL A 134 2.69 4.44 -7.91
C VAL A 134 3.15 3.11 -7.34
N TYR A 135 4.43 3.03 -6.95
CA TYR A 135 5.00 1.82 -6.37
C TYR A 135 4.78 1.87 -4.86
N GLU A 136 3.82 1.08 -4.41
CA GLU A 136 3.46 0.98 -3.00
C GLU A 136 4.42 0.04 -2.30
N MET A 137 5.02 0.51 -1.21
CA MET A 137 5.95 -0.26 -0.40
C MET A 137 5.52 -0.19 1.06
N HIS A 138 5.78 -1.24 1.82
CA HIS A 138 5.48 -1.28 3.25
C HIS A 138 6.77 -1.16 4.05
N GLN A 139 6.68 -0.53 5.22
CA GLN A 139 7.82 -0.42 6.11
C GLN A 139 7.47 -0.37 7.59
N TYR A 140 7.68 -1.49 8.27
CA TYR A 140 7.70 -1.55 9.73
C TYR A 140 9.11 -1.33 10.27
N LEU A 141 9.22 -1.08 11.58
CA LEU A 141 10.45 -0.57 12.22
C LEU A 141 11.04 -1.54 13.26
N ASP A 142 10.35 -2.65 13.52
CA ASP A 142 10.80 -3.74 14.38
C ASP A 142 11.86 -4.62 13.70
N SER A 143 12.48 -5.52 14.47
CA SER A 143 13.73 -6.20 14.06
C SER A 143 13.65 -6.96 12.75
N ASP A 144 12.51 -7.59 12.46
CA ASP A 144 12.27 -8.36 11.23
C ASP A 144 11.37 -7.65 10.22
N GLY A 145 10.94 -6.42 10.52
CA GLY A 145 10.10 -5.61 9.65
C GLY A 145 8.69 -6.17 9.47
N SER A 146 8.22 -7.02 10.39
CA SER A 146 6.89 -7.63 10.33
C SER A 146 5.76 -6.76 10.89
N GLY A 147 6.07 -5.74 11.68
CA GLY A 147 5.05 -4.92 12.34
C GLY A 147 4.29 -5.68 13.43
N THR A 148 4.97 -6.58 14.13
CA THR A 148 4.36 -7.40 15.19
C THR A 148 4.88 -7.05 16.59
N SER A 149 5.90 -6.18 16.68
CA SER A 149 6.48 -5.71 17.93
C SER A 149 6.28 -4.21 18.15
N ALA A 150 6.04 -3.81 19.40
CA ALA A 150 6.02 -2.39 19.77
C ALA A 150 7.43 -1.75 19.80
N ASP A 151 8.48 -2.55 19.69
CA ASP A 151 9.87 -2.09 19.71
C ASP A 151 10.38 -1.77 18.31
N CYS A 152 11.06 -0.64 18.16
CA CYS A 152 11.79 -0.28 16.95
C CYS A 152 13.27 -0.62 17.11
N VAL A 153 14.01 -0.87 16.03
CA VAL A 153 15.44 -1.24 16.12
C VAL A 153 16.31 -0.10 16.64
N SER A 154 16.07 1.11 16.17
CA SER A 154 16.82 2.33 16.53
C SER A 154 15.96 3.56 16.25
N THR A 155 16.43 4.75 16.65
CA THR A 155 15.77 6.02 16.36
C THR A 155 15.91 6.48 14.90
N THR A 156 16.71 5.80 14.08
CA THR A 156 17.01 6.16 12.67
C THR A 156 16.67 5.05 11.68
N ILE A 157 16.06 3.95 12.16
CA ILE A 157 15.84 2.77 11.33
C ILE A 157 14.90 3.03 10.14
N GLY A 158 14.03 4.05 10.23
CA GLY A 158 13.10 4.42 9.18
C GLY A 158 13.79 4.86 7.89
N SER A 159 14.59 5.93 7.96
CA SER A 159 15.33 6.45 6.81
C SER A 159 16.35 5.45 6.26
N GLU A 160 17.01 4.69 7.14
CA GLU A 160 17.94 3.63 6.77
C GLU A 160 17.26 2.56 5.89
N ARG A 161 16.05 2.16 6.26
CA ARG A 161 15.25 1.16 5.52
C ARG A 161 14.68 1.71 4.20
N LEU A 162 14.44 3.01 4.10
CA LEU A 162 13.95 3.62 2.85
C LEU A 162 15.04 3.98 1.84
N ALA A 163 16.32 4.03 2.24
CA ALA A 163 17.39 4.57 1.42
C ALA A 163 17.55 3.85 0.06
N ALA A 164 17.55 2.51 0.06
CA ALA A 164 17.72 1.72 -1.17
C ALA A 164 16.53 1.86 -2.12
N ALA A 165 15.30 1.80 -1.59
CA ALA A 165 14.08 2.03 -2.35
C ALA A 165 14.03 3.43 -2.97
N THR A 166 14.42 4.45 -2.23
CA THR A 166 14.46 5.85 -2.70
C THR A 166 15.43 6.02 -3.86
N ALA A 167 16.64 5.45 -3.75
CA ALA A 167 17.62 5.45 -4.84
C ALA A 167 17.09 4.72 -6.09
N TRP A 168 16.35 3.62 -5.89
CA TRP A 168 15.73 2.87 -6.98
C TRP A 168 14.64 3.68 -7.68
N LEU A 169 13.74 4.33 -6.93
CA LEU A 169 12.69 5.20 -7.49
C LEU A 169 13.32 6.33 -8.34
N LYS A 170 14.34 7.00 -7.81
CA LYS A 170 15.06 8.08 -8.51
C LYS A 170 15.72 7.61 -9.81
N SER A 171 16.46 6.50 -9.75
CA SER A 171 17.18 5.98 -10.91
C SER A 171 16.27 5.45 -12.03
N ASN A 172 15.05 5.02 -11.69
CA ASN A 172 14.06 4.52 -12.65
C ASN A 172 12.98 5.55 -13.02
N ASN A 173 13.10 6.78 -12.53
CA ASN A 173 12.11 7.85 -12.70
C ASN A 173 10.69 7.38 -12.35
N LYS A 174 10.56 6.77 -11.18
CA LYS A 174 9.31 6.25 -10.64
C LYS A 174 8.90 7.02 -9.38
N THR A 175 7.62 6.91 -9.07
CA THR A 175 7.01 7.53 -7.90
C THR A 175 6.51 6.43 -6.96
N GLY A 176 6.77 6.56 -5.67
CA GLY A 176 6.38 5.59 -4.65
C GLY A 176 5.51 6.21 -3.57
N ILE A 177 4.91 5.32 -2.78
CA ILE A 177 4.16 5.64 -1.56
C ILE A 177 4.52 4.59 -0.50
N ILE A 178 4.53 4.99 0.77
CA ILE A 178 4.54 4.02 1.87
C ILE A 178 3.10 3.65 2.22
N GLY A 179 2.67 2.47 1.77
CA GLY A 179 1.30 1.94 1.88
C GLY A 179 0.92 1.50 3.29
N GLU A 180 1.94 1.04 4.03
CA GLU A 180 1.83 0.69 5.43
C GLU A 180 3.11 1.08 6.16
N PHE A 181 2.96 1.69 7.32
CA PHE A 181 4.00 1.79 8.32
C PHE A 181 3.40 1.93 9.71
N ALA A 182 4.18 1.53 10.72
CA ALA A 182 3.83 1.74 12.11
C ALA A 182 5.07 1.66 13.02
N GLY A 183 4.89 2.14 14.25
CA GLY A 183 5.82 1.99 15.37
C GLY A 183 5.04 2.03 16.69
N GLY A 184 5.59 1.40 17.73
CA GLY A 184 4.95 1.42 19.05
C GLY A 184 4.95 2.82 19.67
N ALA A 185 4.02 3.06 20.59
CA ALA A 185 3.91 4.32 21.34
C ALA A 185 5.01 4.42 22.42
N ASN A 186 6.23 4.75 21.99
CA ASN A 186 7.40 4.98 22.84
C ASN A 186 8.40 5.93 22.16
N ASP A 187 9.28 6.56 22.94
CA ASP A 187 10.22 7.59 22.47
C ASP A 187 11.11 7.13 21.30
N GLN A 188 11.58 5.87 21.34
CA GLN A 188 12.46 5.34 20.30
C GLN A 188 11.73 5.20 18.97
N CYS A 189 10.54 4.60 18.98
CA CYS A 189 9.70 4.47 17.79
C CYS A 189 9.19 5.82 17.28
N ASN A 190 8.79 6.73 18.18
CA ASN A 190 8.37 8.07 17.81
C ASN A 190 9.49 8.84 17.10
N SER A 191 10.74 8.67 17.55
CA SER A 191 11.92 9.22 16.87
C SER A 191 12.14 8.57 15.49
N ALA A 192 12.01 7.24 15.39
CA ALA A 192 12.18 6.50 14.14
C ALA A 192 11.11 6.83 13.09
N VAL A 193 9.86 7.02 13.51
CA VAL A 193 8.76 7.49 12.65
C VAL A 193 9.04 8.91 12.18
N THR A 194 9.48 9.80 13.07
CA THR A 194 9.85 11.18 12.71
C THR A 194 11.00 11.21 11.71
N ASP A 195 12.03 10.39 11.91
CA ASP A 195 13.15 10.19 10.98
C ASP A 195 12.66 9.74 9.60
N MET A 196 11.81 8.71 9.55
CA MET A 196 11.25 8.20 8.30
C MET A 196 10.46 9.27 7.54
N MET A 197 9.54 9.97 8.23
CA MET A 197 8.69 10.98 7.62
C MET A 197 9.48 12.21 7.15
N THR A 198 10.50 12.62 7.91
CA THR A 198 11.42 13.70 7.51
C THR A 198 12.18 13.30 6.25
N TYR A 199 12.74 12.08 6.22
CA TYR A 199 13.45 11.57 5.06
C TYR A 199 12.56 11.53 3.81
N MET A 200 11.30 11.11 3.92
CA MET A 200 10.36 11.13 2.81
C MET A 200 10.04 12.55 2.34
N THR A 201 9.88 13.50 3.27
CA THR A 201 9.63 14.91 2.98
C THR A 201 10.79 15.56 2.21
N ASP A 202 12.03 15.20 2.57
CA ASP A 202 13.25 15.61 1.84
C ASP A 202 13.39 14.96 0.45
N ASN A 203 12.57 13.96 0.14
CA ASN A 203 12.60 13.18 -1.11
C ASN A 203 11.21 13.13 -1.79
N THR A 204 10.45 14.22 -1.70
CA THR A 204 9.12 14.39 -2.34
C THR A 204 9.15 14.37 -3.87
N ASP A 205 10.34 14.42 -4.48
CA ASP A 205 10.50 14.17 -5.92
C ASP A 205 10.09 12.74 -6.31
N VAL A 206 10.15 11.79 -5.36
CA VAL A 206 9.76 10.39 -5.59
C VAL A 206 8.75 9.84 -4.60
N TRP A 207 8.60 10.38 -3.38
CA TRP A 207 7.62 9.91 -2.40
C TRP A 207 6.37 10.79 -2.35
N LEU A 208 5.19 10.20 -2.60
CA LEU A 208 3.91 10.92 -2.56
C LEU A 208 3.33 11.09 -1.15
N GLY A 209 3.70 10.22 -0.22
CA GLY A 209 3.15 10.21 1.12
C GLY A 209 3.29 8.85 1.80
N ALA A 210 2.62 8.72 2.95
CA ALA A 210 2.63 7.52 3.76
C ALA A 210 1.24 7.28 4.39
N LEU A 211 0.91 6.02 4.68
CA LEU A 211 -0.36 5.58 5.24
C LEU A 211 -0.09 4.71 6.48
N TRP A 212 -0.65 5.11 7.62
CA TRP A 212 -0.42 4.42 8.90
C TRP A 212 -1.24 3.12 9.00
N TRP A 213 -0.60 2.05 9.48
CA TRP A 213 -1.27 0.79 9.81
C TRP A 213 -1.53 0.65 11.33
N GLY A 214 -2.78 0.65 11.83
CA GLY A 214 -4.03 0.80 11.09
C GLY A 214 -5.13 1.47 11.91
N GLY A 215 -6.14 1.96 11.21
CA GLY A 215 -7.39 2.50 11.78
C GLY A 215 -8.58 1.56 11.50
N GLY A 216 -9.69 1.75 12.22
CA GLY A 216 -10.88 0.91 12.10
C GLY A 216 -11.53 0.58 13.44
N PRO A 217 -12.83 0.22 13.44
CA PRO A 217 -13.62 0.15 14.66
C PRO A 217 -13.29 -1.05 15.57
N TRP A 218 -12.50 -2.02 15.10
CA TRP A 218 -12.28 -3.32 15.75
C TRP A 218 -10.82 -3.59 16.15
N TRP A 219 -10.03 -2.53 16.33
CA TRP A 219 -8.63 -2.67 16.76
C TRP A 219 -8.44 -2.88 18.27
N GLY A 220 -9.41 -2.51 19.11
CA GLY A 220 -9.30 -2.70 20.56
C GLY A 220 -8.03 -2.04 21.14
N ASP A 221 -7.22 -2.84 21.83
CA ASP A 221 -5.94 -2.46 22.44
C ASP A 221 -4.72 -2.74 21.54
N TYR A 222 -4.92 -2.89 20.23
CA TYR A 222 -3.84 -3.10 19.27
C TYR A 222 -2.75 -2.03 19.36
N ILE A 223 -1.50 -2.47 19.30
CA ILE A 223 -0.29 -1.68 19.56
C ILE A 223 -0.10 -0.50 18.60
N TYR A 224 -0.74 -0.51 17.43
CA TYR A 224 -0.67 0.58 16.44
C TYR A 224 -2.03 1.21 16.10
N SER A 225 -3.04 1.04 16.96
CA SER A 225 -4.39 1.54 16.67
C SER A 225 -4.41 3.06 16.45
N MET A 226 -4.84 3.47 15.25
CA MET A 226 -5.07 4.86 14.84
C MET A 226 -6.54 5.27 14.95
N GLU A 227 -7.40 4.41 15.52
CA GLU A 227 -8.84 4.66 15.59
C GLU A 227 -9.18 5.75 16.63
N PRO A 228 -9.86 6.84 16.25
CA PRO A 228 -10.33 7.83 17.20
C PRO A 228 -11.45 7.27 18.10
N PRO A 229 -11.62 7.81 19.32
CA PRO A 229 -10.84 8.90 19.92
C PRO A 229 -9.63 8.42 20.75
N SER A 230 -9.37 7.11 20.81
CA SER A 230 -8.53 6.53 21.88
C SER A 230 -7.54 5.45 21.44
N GLY A 231 -7.38 5.21 20.15
CA GLY A 231 -6.30 4.35 19.64
C GLY A 231 -4.95 4.83 20.15
N VAL A 232 -4.07 3.91 20.52
CA VAL A 232 -2.80 4.26 21.16
C VAL A 232 -1.95 5.19 20.28
N SER A 233 -1.86 4.92 18.98
CA SER A 233 -1.14 5.75 18.01
C SER A 233 -1.92 7.00 17.63
N TYR A 234 -3.25 6.98 17.73
CA TYR A 234 -4.07 8.19 17.57
C TYR A 234 -3.74 9.23 18.65
N THR A 235 -3.52 8.79 19.90
CA THR A 235 -3.22 9.70 21.00
C THR A 235 -1.73 10.05 21.14
N ASP A 236 -0.84 9.11 20.80
CA ASP A 236 0.61 9.25 21.02
C ASP A 236 1.35 9.74 19.77
N THR A 237 1.16 9.05 18.65
CA THR A 237 1.99 9.23 17.45
C THR A 237 1.43 10.26 16.47
N LEU A 238 0.10 10.32 16.26
CA LEU A 238 -0.53 11.24 15.32
C LEU A 238 -0.15 12.72 15.56
N PRO A 239 -0.12 13.25 16.80
CA PRO A 239 0.29 14.63 17.04
C PRO A 239 1.73 14.93 16.60
N LEU A 240 2.61 13.93 16.55
CA LEU A 240 4.00 14.08 16.11
C LEU A 240 4.07 14.18 14.59
N ILE A 241 3.38 13.27 13.89
CA ILE A 241 3.40 13.19 12.42
C ILE A 241 2.77 14.44 11.79
N LEU A 242 1.69 14.98 12.37
CA LEU A 242 1.00 16.17 11.87
C LEU A 242 1.87 17.44 11.80
N ASN A 243 3.01 17.49 12.49
CA ASN A 243 3.90 18.65 12.47
C ASN A 243 5.02 18.56 11.42
N ILE A 244 5.13 17.43 10.70
CA ILE A 244 6.19 17.18 9.71
C ILE A 244 5.70 17.53 8.29
N VAL A 245 4.43 17.24 8.01
CA VAL A 245 3.74 17.46 6.72
C VAL A 245 3.18 18.86 6.54
#